data_AF-A0A8J6V4M7-F1
#
_entry.id   AF-A0A8J6V4M7-F1
#
_cell.length_a   1.000
_cell.length_b   1.000
_cell.length_c   1.000
_cell.angle_alpha   90.00
_cell.angle_beta   90.00
_cell.angle_gamma   90.00
#
_symmetry.space_group_name_H-M   'P 1'
#
loop_
_entity.id
_entity.type
_entity.pdbx_description
1 polymer ?
#
loop_
_entity_poly.entity_id
_entity_poly.type
_entity_poly.pdbx_seq_one_letter_code
_entity_poly.pdbx_strand_id
1 'polypeptide(L)'
;MALDKNRFLQNIKQTLEKRSGSMCSNPYCQAHTSGPHSDDEKSVNIGEAAHIRGANPGSARYRLDMTPAERSNITNGIWLCRKCAKLIDSDEKKYTVELLYGWKRNHEFQVERKLNGTGWQREIIDLNLKPFENESAASRQIAIDKPEFWEYLLTVELLRAKISSIKKDFYDLKRGLIYRPSVIQDEIHFIIWFRQKLHDLQALIKLFMVASTEDLVASWGKPGEPGDALEIKRAVDKIAFGCHNLLDWEIDVHFTIFPEQLESIKEKMEGWTEHFLLEIDRIPREISQVFDNPKPEGTITINLVFEPPKNIQIVAADVEQAYLKT
;
A
#
# COMPACT_ATOMS: atom_id res chain seq x y z
N MET A 1 20.51 22.57 -13.59
CA MET A 1 19.19 22.10 -13.12
C MET A 1 19.41 20.83 -12.33
N ALA A 2 18.90 20.74 -11.10
CA ALA A 2 18.92 19.49 -10.35
C ALA A 2 18.15 18.41 -11.13
N LEU A 3 18.64 17.17 -11.14
CA LEU A 3 17.90 16.04 -11.72
C LEU A 3 16.54 15.90 -11.00
N ASP A 4 15.45 15.87 -11.76
CA ASP A 4 14.11 15.57 -11.22
C ASP A 4 14.09 14.10 -10.74
N LYS A 5 14.12 13.92 -9.41
CA LYS A 5 14.12 12.60 -8.75
C LYS A 5 12.91 11.74 -9.08
N ASN A 6 11.82 12.35 -9.57
CA ASN A 6 10.62 11.61 -9.97
C ASN A 6 10.73 10.99 -11.38
N ARG A 7 11.80 11.28 -12.13
CA ARG A 7 11.96 10.77 -13.51
C ARG A 7 12.81 9.50 -13.53
N PHE A 8 12.47 8.60 -14.45
CA PHE A 8 13.28 7.42 -14.73
C PHE A 8 14.72 7.78 -15.10
N LEU A 9 15.66 7.10 -14.45
CA LEU A 9 17.08 7.10 -14.85
C LEU A 9 17.25 6.45 -16.24
N GLN A 10 18.38 6.73 -16.88
CA GLN A 10 18.62 6.29 -18.26
C GLN A 10 18.67 4.76 -18.39
N ASN A 11 19.24 4.06 -17.41
CA ASN A 11 19.25 2.60 -17.35
C ASN A 11 17.82 2.04 -17.24
N ILE A 12 16.94 2.64 -16.43
CA ILE A 12 15.55 2.22 -16.30
C ILE A 12 14.80 2.38 -17.63
N LYS A 13 15.00 3.51 -18.33
CA LYS A 13 14.42 3.74 -19.66
C LYS A 13 14.86 2.68 -20.66
N GLN A 14 16.16 2.37 -20.70
CA GLN A 14 16.73 1.34 -21.58
C GLN A 14 16.20 -0.06 -21.23
N THR A 15 16.06 -0.37 -19.94
CA THR A 15 15.50 -1.66 -19.51
C THR A 15 14.03 -1.77 -19.92
N LEU A 16 13.21 -0.73 -19.74
CA LEU A 16 11.82 -0.71 -20.21
C LEU A 16 11.71 -0.89 -21.72
N GLU A 17 12.56 -0.20 -22.49
CA GLU A 17 12.63 -0.37 -23.94
C GLU A 17 12.93 -1.83 -24.31
N LYS A 18 13.99 -2.41 -23.74
CA LYS A 18 14.41 -3.79 -24.04
C LYS A 18 13.36 -4.83 -23.63
N ARG A 19 12.74 -4.68 -22.47
CA ARG A 19 11.65 -5.55 -22.00
C ARG A 19 10.44 -5.53 -22.93
N SER A 20 10.20 -4.38 -23.57
CA SER A 20 9.12 -4.22 -24.56
C SER A 20 9.52 -4.70 -25.97
N GLY A 21 10.76 -5.13 -26.19
CA GLY A 21 11.30 -5.42 -27.52
C GLY A 21 11.38 -4.19 -28.43
N SER A 22 11.56 -2.98 -27.86
CA SER A 22 11.49 -1.70 -28.58
C SER A 22 10.17 -1.54 -29.37
N MET A 23 9.05 -1.96 -28.76
CA MET A 23 7.70 -1.85 -29.33
C MET A 23 6.73 -1.21 -28.36
N CYS A 24 5.80 -0.41 -28.87
CA CYS A 24 4.77 0.24 -28.06
C CYS A 24 3.89 -0.80 -27.34
N SER A 25 3.78 -0.73 -26.02
CA SER A 25 2.98 -1.66 -25.22
C SER A 25 1.47 -1.50 -25.35
N ASN A 26 0.98 -0.47 -26.05
CA ASN A 26 -0.45 -0.35 -26.35
C ASN A 26 -0.87 -1.47 -27.32
N PRO A 27 -1.82 -2.35 -26.94
CA PRO A 27 -2.21 -3.51 -27.73
C PRO A 27 -2.83 -3.17 -29.09
N TYR A 28 -3.34 -1.95 -29.25
CA TYR A 28 -3.92 -1.46 -30.51
C TYR A 28 -2.91 -0.69 -31.38
N CYS A 29 -1.66 -0.52 -30.91
CA CYS A 29 -0.61 0.18 -31.64
C CYS A 29 0.53 -0.77 -32.03
N GLN A 30 1.21 -1.37 -31.04
CA GLN A 30 2.34 -2.29 -31.24
C GLN A 30 3.41 -1.83 -32.24
N ALA A 31 3.54 -0.52 -32.48
CA ALA A 31 4.52 0.02 -33.43
C ALA A 31 5.95 -0.18 -32.91
N HIS A 32 6.88 -0.50 -33.80
CA HIS A 32 8.31 -0.39 -33.52
C HIS A 32 8.64 1.05 -33.12
N THR A 33 9.38 1.21 -32.02
CA THR A 33 9.77 2.51 -31.51
C THR A 33 11.18 2.90 -31.89
N SER A 34 11.96 1.96 -32.43
CA SER A 34 13.36 2.17 -32.82
C SER A 34 13.57 1.66 -34.24
N GLY A 35 14.38 2.37 -35.03
CA GLY A 35 14.64 2.05 -36.44
C GLY A 35 15.90 2.72 -36.99
N PRO A 36 16.28 2.42 -38.25
CA PRO A 36 17.48 2.97 -38.87
C PRO A 36 17.38 4.49 -39.07
N HIS A 37 18.51 5.18 -38.94
CA HIS A 37 18.68 6.56 -39.39
C HIS A 37 19.39 6.59 -40.74
N SER A 38 19.34 7.71 -41.48
CA SER A 38 20.11 7.90 -42.72
C SER A 38 21.63 8.00 -42.51
N ASP A 39 22.08 7.91 -41.25
CA ASP A 39 23.46 7.96 -40.83
C ASP A 39 23.70 6.60 -40.16
N ASP A 40 24.64 5.81 -40.70
CA ASP A 40 24.85 4.41 -40.35
C ASP A 40 25.28 4.23 -38.88
N GLU A 41 25.78 5.28 -38.22
CA GLU A 41 26.15 5.27 -36.79
C GLU A 41 25.00 5.68 -35.85
N LYS A 42 23.81 5.98 -36.38
CA LYS A 42 22.66 6.49 -35.61
C LYS A 42 21.41 5.63 -35.75
N SER A 43 20.50 5.80 -34.80
CA SER A 43 19.16 5.24 -34.84
C SER A 43 18.10 6.30 -34.57
N VAL A 44 16.90 6.08 -35.10
CA VAL A 44 15.71 6.84 -34.77
C VAL A 44 15.03 6.15 -33.60
N ASN A 45 14.66 6.91 -32.56
CA ASN A 45 13.81 6.44 -31.48
C ASN A 45 12.60 7.37 -31.32
N ILE A 46 11.39 6.81 -31.37
CA ILE A 46 10.09 7.47 -31.16
C ILE A 46 9.36 6.93 -29.92
N GLY A 47 10.02 6.09 -29.14
CA GLY A 47 9.55 5.53 -27.88
C GLY A 47 9.95 6.39 -26.69
N GLU A 48 9.21 6.22 -25.59
CA GLU A 48 9.51 6.79 -24.30
C GLU A 48 8.98 5.94 -23.15
N ALA A 49 9.65 6.03 -22.01
CA ALA A 49 9.18 5.46 -20.75
C ALA A 49 8.13 6.40 -20.14
N ALA A 50 6.87 6.00 -20.23
CA ALA A 50 5.75 6.70 -19.63
C ALA A 50 5.49 6.20 -18.21
N HIS A 51 5.01 7.11 -17.35
CA HIS A 51 4.64 6.75 -15.99
C HIS A 51 3.20 6.24 -15.96
N ILE A 52 2.99 5.10 -15.29
CA ILE A 52 1.64 4.59 -15.03
C ILE A 52 0.97 5.48 -13.97
N ARG A 53 1.63 5.75 -12.84
CA ARG A 53 1.26 6.80 -11.88
C ARG A 53 2.16 8.00 -12.07
N GLY A 54 1.58 9.18 -12.32
CA GLY A 54 2.30 10.38 -12.74
C GLY A 54 3.47 10.79 -11.82
N ALA A 55 4.50 11.37 -12.43
CA ALA A 55 5.75 11.73 -11.74
C ALA A 55 5.61 12.93 -10.79
N ASN A 56 4.77 13.91 -11.13
CA ASN A 56 4.71 15.20 -10.45
C ASN A 56 3.27 15.62 -10.13
N PRO A 57 3.03 16.46 -9.11
CA PRO A 57 1.71 17.04 -8.84
C PRO A 57 1.08 17.62 -10.11
N GLY A 58 -0.21 17.32 -10.34
CA GLY A 58 -0.93 17.71 -11.57
C GLY A 58 -0.70 16.82 -12.78
N SER A 59 0.16 15.79 -12.70
CA SER A 59 0.28 14.76 -13.73
C SER A 59 -0.86 13.75 -13.64
N ALA A 60 -1.20 13.10 -14.76
CA ALA A 60 -2.20 12.05 -14.83
C ALA A 60 -1.92 10.92 -13.81
N ARG A 61 -2.96 10.48 -13.09
CA ARG A 61 -2.90 9.37 -12.11
C ARG A 61 -1.88 9.59 -10.98
N TYR A 62 -1.49 10.84 -10.70
CA TYR A 62 -0.55 11.18 -9.63
C TYR A 62 -1.08 10.79 -8.26
N ARG A 63 -0.19 10.29 -7.40
CA ARG A 63 -0.45 9.93 -6.02
C ARG A 63 0.49 10.69 -5.09
N LEU A 64 -0.08 11.45 -4.15
CA LEU A 64 0.67 12.28 -3.20
C LEU A 64 1.49 11.43 -2.23
N ASP A 65 1.00 10.23 -1.90
CA ASP A 65 1.58 9.31 -0.94
C ASP A 65 2.73 8.45 -1.50
N MET A 66 3.08 8.59 -2.80
CA MET A 66 4.25 7.94 -3.39
C MET A 66 5.51 8.78 -3.21
N THR A 67 6.65 8.14 -2.91
CA THR A 67 7.98 8.77 -2.90
C THR A 67 8.54 8.94 -4.32
N PRO A 68 9.54 9.82 -4.53
CA PRO A 68 10.23 9.93 -5.82
C PRO A 68 10.83 8.59 -6.31
N ALA A 69 11.30 7.76 -5.39
CA ALA A 69 11.83 6.44 -5.69
C ALA A 69 10.76 5.49 -6.25
N GLU A 70 9.56 5.49 -5.66
CA GLU A 70 8.44 4.70 -6.16
C GLU A 70 7.97 5.19 -7.52
N ARG A 71 7.93 6.52 -7.72
CA ARG A 71 7.53 7.11 -9.01
C ARG A 71 8.52 6.77 -10.13
N SER A 72 9.80 6.74 -9.82
CA SER A 72 10.89 6.45 -10.76
C SER A 72 11.25 4.95 -10.84
N ASN A 73 10.53 4.08 -10.12
CA ASN A 73 10.75 2.63 -10.16
C ASN A 73 10.26 2.02 -11.49
N ILE A 74 10.98 1.01 -11.99
CA ILE A 74 10.65 0.32 -13.24
C ILE A 74 9.23 -0.27 -13.27
N THR A 75 8.69 -0.70 -12.13
CA THR A 75 7.33 -1.22 -12.02
C THR A 75 6.28 -0.15 -12.29
N ASN A 76 6.57 1.13 -12.05
CA ASN A 76 5.69 2.25 -12.39
C ASN A 76 5.85 2.71 -13.86
N GLY A 77 6.69 2.03 -14.65
CA GLY A 77 7.01 2.40 -16.04
C GLY A 77 6.40 1.48 -17.09
N ILE A 78 5.91 2.09 -18.17
CA ILE A 78 5.47 1.39 -19.40
C ILE A 78 6.14 2.02 -20.62
N TRP A 79 6.59 1.20 -21.58
CA TRP A 79 7.21 1.69 -22.81
C TRP A 79 6.15 1.93 -23.90
N LEU A 80 6.07 3.16 -24.40
CA LEU A 80 5.07 3.57 -25.40
C LEU A 80 5.72 4.41 -26.50
N CYS A 81 5.15 4.44 -27.69
CA CYS A 81 5.49 5.50 -28.65
C CYS A 81 4.97 6.86 -28.15
N ARG A 82 5.63 7.95 -28.51
CA ARG A 82 5.26 9.33 -28.08
C ARG A 82 3.77 9.65 -28.26
N LYS A 83 3.16 9.17 -29.35
CA LYS A 83 1.71 9.32 -29.59
C LYS A 83 0.87 8.65 -28.50
N CYS A 84 1.17 7.40 -28.17
CA CYS A 84 0.42 6.65 -27.16
C CYS A 84 0.69 7.17 -25.75
N ALA A 85 1.93 7.55 -25.45
CA ALA A 85 2.27 8.19 -24.17
C ALA A 85 1.48 9.49 -23.97
N LYS A 86 1.42 10.37 -24.98
CA LYS A 86 0.58 11.57 -24.91
C LYS A 86 -0.91 11.25 -24.75
N LEU A 87 -1.40 10.21 -25.43
CA LEU A 87 -2.79 9.79 -25.37
C LEU A 87 -3.20 9.35 -23.96
N ILE A 88 -2.38 8.51 -23.30
CA ILE A 88 -2.70 8.02 -21.96
C ILE A 88 -2.69 9.13 -20.91
N ASP A 89 -1.87 10.16 -21.08
CA ASP A 89 -1.80 11.30 -20.17
C ASP A 89 -2.91 12.32 -20.40
N SER A 90 -3.54 12.31 -21.58
CA SER A 90 -4.61 13.25 -21.92
C SER A 90 -6.00 12.78 -21.48
N ASP A 91 -6.16 11.50 -21.14
CA ASP A 91 -7.44 10.90 -20.73
C ASP A 91 -7.23 9.83 -19.64
N GLU A 92 -6.90 10.28 -18.44
CA GLU A 92 -6.63 9.38 -17.29
C GLU A 92 -7.84 8.54 -16.85
N LYS A 93 -9.07 9.00 -17.16
CA LYS A 93 -10.30 8.27 -16.85
C LYS A 93 -10.46 7.05 -17.74
N LYS A 94 -10.13 7.18 -19.03
CA LYS A 94 -10.12 6.07 -19.97
C LYS A 94 -8.90 5.17 -19.78
N TYR A 95 -7.73 5.75 -19.56
CA TYR A 95 -6.48 5.03 -19.40
C TYR A 95 -6.15 4.88 -17.92
N THR A 96 -6.89 4.01 -17.23
CA THR A 96 -6.71 3.79 -15.79
C THR A 96 -5.39 3.08 -15.48
N VAL A 97 -4.99 3.13 -14.20
CA VAL A 97 -3.78 2.44 -13.72
C VAL A 97 -3.86 0.94 -14.00
N GLU A 98 -5.02 0.32 -13.76
CA GLU A 98 -5.28 -1.09 -13.99
C GLU A 98 -5.10 -1.46 -15.46
N LEU A 99 -5.63 -0.63 -16.37
CA LEU A 99 -5.50 -0.85 -17.81
C LEU A 99 -4.04 -0.80 -18.26
N LEU A 100 -3.28 0.20 -17.81
CA LEU A 100 -1.88 0.37 -18.19
C LEU A 100 -0.98 -0.74 -17.64
N TYR A 101 -1.20 -1.18 -16.40
CA TYR A 101 -0.54 -2.38 -15.88
C TYR A 101 -0.90 -3.62 -16.70
N GLY A 102 -2.16 -3.76 -17.09
CA GLY A 102 -2.60 -4.83 -17.99
C GLY A 102 -1.90 -4.79 -19.35
N TRP A 103 -1.73 -3.61 -19.94
CA TRP A 103 -1.00 -3.41 -21.19
C TRP A 103 0.46 -3.80 -21.07
N LYS A 104 1.16 -3.29 -20.04
CA LYS A 104 2.57 -3.64 -19.76
C LYS A 104 2.73 -5.15 -19.67
N ARG A 105 1.93 -5.80 -18.82
CA ARG A 105 2.02 -7.25 -18.59
C ARG A 105 1.74 -8.06 -19.84
N ASN A 106 0.64 -7.77 -20.53
CA ASN A 106 0.28 -8.49 -21.74
C ASN A 106 1.37 -8.33 -22.81
N HIS A 107 1.89 -7.11 -22.99
CA HIS A 107 2.94 -6.86 -23.97
C HIS A 107 4.24 -7.57 -23.65
N GLU A 108 4.76 -7.43 -22.42
CA GLU A 108 6.00 -8.11 -22.00
C GLU A 108 5.87 -9.63 -22.13
N PHE A 109 4.70 -10.20 -21.82
CA PHE A 109 4.41 -11.62 -22.05
C PHE A 109 4.44 -12.01 -23.54
N GLN A 110 3.91 -11.18 -24.44
CA GLN A 110 3.99 -11.45 -25.89
C GLN A 110 5.44 -11.37 -26.39
N VAL A 111 6.24 -10.44 -25.87
CA VAL A 111 7.67 -10.30 -26.21
C VAL A 111 8.43 -11.54 -25.75
N GLU A 112 8.23 -11.96 -24.50
CA GLU A 112 8.86 -13.16 -23.94
C GLU A 112 8.49 -14.42 -24.74
N ARG A 113 7.21 -14.61 -25.09
CA ARG A 113 6.76 -15.73 -25.92
C ARG A 113 7.45 -15.80 -27.27
N LYS A 114 7.72 -14.65 -27.89
CA LYS A 114 8.43 -14.57 -29.17
C LYS A 114 9.91 -14.94 -29.02
N LEU A 115 10.51 -14.69 -27.86
CA LEU A 115 11.89 -15.04 -27.57
C LEU A 115 12.05 -16.53 -27.22
N ASN A 116 11.15 -17.08 -26.40
CA ASN A 116 11.33 -18.40 -25.78
C ASN A 116 10.50 -19.53 -26.42
N GLY A 117 9.54 -19.23 -27.29
CA GLY A 117 8.53 -20.20 -27.75
C GLY A 117 7.44 -20.47 -26.70
N THR A 118 6.30 -21.07 -27.10
CA THR A 118 5.13 -21.24 -26.21
C THR A 118 5.30 -22.34 -25.17
N GLY A 119 4.78 -22.13 -23.96
CA GLY A 119 4.44 -23.25 -23.08
C GLY A 119 3.76 -22.91 -21.78
N TRP A 120 4.51 -22.51 -20.76
CA TRP A 120 4.06 -22.74 -19.37
C TRP A 120 4.01 -21.50 -18.48
N GLN A 121 4.46 -20.34 -18.97
CA GLN A 121 4.66 -19.17 -18.12
C GLN A 121 3.35 -18.48 -17.73
N ARG A 122 2.33 -18.43 -18.61
CA ARG A 122 1.08 -17.70 -18.31
C ARG A 122 0.26 -18.38 -17.22
N GLU A 123 0.05 -19.69 -17.31
CA GLU A 123 -0.73 -20.44 -16.33
C GLU A 123 -0.05 -20.40 -14.95
N ILE A 124 1.28 -20.49 -14.90
CA ILE A 124 2.04 -20.35 -13.65
C ILE A 124 1.93 -18.92 -13.09
N ILE A 125 2.03 -17.88 -13.93
CA ILE A 125 1.84 -16.49 -13.50
C ILE A 125 0.40 -16.26 -13.01
N ASP A 126 -0.61 -16.76 -13.72
CA ASP A 126 -2.02 -16.61 -13.36
C ASP A 126 -2.35 -17.38 -12.06
N LEU A 127 -1.77 -18.57 -11.86
CA LEU A 127 -1.87 -19.33 -10.60
C LEU A 127 -1.20 -18.60 -9.44
N ASN A 128 0.00 -18.05 -9.65
CA ASN A 128 0.73 -17.25 -8.64
C ASN A 128 0.05 -15.90 -8.37
N LEU A 129 -0.77 -15.40 -9.29
CA LEU A 129 -1.54 -14.17 -9.15
C LEU A 129 -2.87 -14.34 -8.44
N LYS A 130 -3.45 -15.55 -8.46
CA LYS A 130 -4.73 -15.82 -7.82
C LYS A 130 -4.79 -15.33 -6.36
N PRO A 131 -3.74 -15.52 -5.52
CA PRO A 131 -3.74 -14.95 -4.18
C PRO A 131 -3.78 -13.42 -4.11
N PHE A 132 -3.39 -12.72 -5.18
CA PHE A 132 -3.35 -11.25 -5.28
C PHE A 132 -4.51 -10.67 -6.12
N GLU A 133 -5.50 -11.47 -6.51
CA GLU A 133 -6.57 -11.03 -7.41
C GLU A 133 -7.35 -9.84 -6.85
N ASN A 134 -7.53 -9.79 -5.53
CA ASN A 134 -8.22 -8.72 -4.80
C ASN A 134 -7.29 -7.58 -4.35
N GLU A 135 -6.01 -7.62 -4.71
CA GLU A 135 -5.03 -6.58 -4.36
C GLU A 135 -4.90 -5.52 -5.45
N SER A 136 -4.22 -4.41 -5.12
CA SER A 136 -4.01 -3.31 -6.06
C SER A 136 -3.26 -3.76 -7.32
N ALA A 137 -3.48 -3.08 -8.45
CA ALA A 137 -2.77 -3.38 -9.69
C ALA A 137 -1.24 -3.26 -9.55
N ALA A 138 -0.78 -2.31 -8.73
CA ALA A 138 0.64 -2.13 -8.43
C ALA A 138 1.20 -3.28 -7.57
N SER A 139 0.49 -3.70 -6.51
CA SER A 139 0.89 -4.85 -5.69
C SER A 139 1.03 -6.13 -6.53
N ARG A 140 0.04 -6.39 -7.39
CA ARG A 140 0.10 -7.51 -8.35
C ARG A 140 1.32 -7.41 -9.26
N GLN A 141 1.63 -6.22 -9.77
CA GLN A 141 2.76 -6.06 -10.67
C GLN A 141 4.10 -6.24 -9.97
N ILE A 142 4.27 -5.72 -8.75
CA ILE A 142 5.49 -5.90 -7.95
C ILE A 142 5.72 -7.38 -7.64
N ALA A 143 4.67 -8.12 -7.27
CA ALA A 143 4.76 -9.55 -6.98
C ALA A 143 5.18 -10.40 -8.20
N ILE A 144 4.83 -9.96 -9.42
CA ILE A 144 5.27 -10.60 -10.68
C ILE A 144 6.69 -10.20 -11.02
N ASP A 145 6.93 -8.88 -11.14
CA ASP A 145 8.16 -8.35 -11.72
C ASP A 145 9.35 -8.55 -10.80
N LYS A 146 9.10 -8.68 -9.49
CA LYS A 146 10.11 -8.79 -8.43
C LYS A 146 11.32 -7.89 -8.69
N PRO A 147 11.12 -6.56 -8.81
CA PRO A 147 12.22 -5.62 -8.98
C PRO A 147 13.23 -5.70 -7.82
N GLU A 148 14.32 -4.98 -7.93
CA GLU A 148 15.23 -4.79 -6.79
C GLU A 148 14.45 -4.30 -5.57
N PHE A 149 14.66 -4.94 -4.41
CA PHE A 149 13.96 -4.69 -3.14
C PHE A 149 12.43 -4.93 -3.18
N TRP A 150 11.94 -5.82 -4.06
CA TRP A 150 10.51 -6.07 -4.23
C TRP A 150 9.79 -6.49 -2.95
N GLU A 151 10.45 -7.17 -2.01
CA GLU A 151 9.86 -7.60 -0.74
C GLU A 151 9.29 -6.39 0.01
N TYR A 152 10.12 -5.35 0.16
CA TYR A 152 9.77 -4.10 0.82
C TYR A 152 8.76 -3.28 0.00
N LEU A 153 8.95 -3.18 -1.32
CA LEU A 153 8.04 -2.46 -2.20
C LEU A 153 6.64 -3.08 -2.19
N LEU A 154 6.54 -4.41 -2.14
CA LEU A 154 5.29 -5.14 -2.05
C LEU A 154 4.62 -4.88 -0.69
N THR A 155 5.37 -4.96 0.41
CA THR A 155 4.88 -4.61 1.75
C THR A 155 4.30 -3.19 1.78
N VAL A 156 5.03 -2.21 1.24
CA VAL A 156 4.61 -0.82 1.20
C VAL A 156 3.28 -0.65 0.46
N GLU A 157 3.17 -1.14 -0.77
CA GLU A 157 1.96 -0.92 -1.57
C GLU A 157 0.75 -1.68 -1.01
N LEU A 158 0.94 -2.89 -0.47
CA LEU A 158 -0.12 -3.65 0.20
C LEU A 158 -0.62 -2.92 1.46
N LEU A 159 0.28 -2.50 2.36
CA LEU A 159 -0.10 -1.78 3.58
C LEU A 159 -0.79 -0.47 3.25
N ARG A 160 -0.23 0.32 2.34
CA ARG A 160 -0.78 1.63 1.94
C ARG A 160 -2.19 1.48 1.37
N ALA A 161 -2.41 0.51 0.47
CA ALA A 161 -3.73 0.25 -0.09
C ALA A 161 -4.74 -0.13 0.99
N LYS A 162 -4.40 -1.08 1.87
CA LYS A 162 -5.32 -1.59 2.90
C LYS A 162 -5.60 -0.54 3.99
N ILE A 163 -4.57 0.12 4.51
CA ILE A 163 -4.70 1.16 5.55
C ILE A 163 -5.47 2.37 5.01
N SER A 164 -5.32 2.73 3.73
CA SER A 164 -6.05 3.87 3.15
C SER A 164 -7.57 3.70 3.20
N SER A 165 -8.06 2.47 2.98
CA SER A 165 -9.49 2.16 3.11
C SER A 165 -9.96 2.34 4.55
N ILE A 166 -9.22 1.78 5.50
CA ILE A 166 -9.56 1.82 6.93
C ILE A 166 -9.55 3.26 7.46
N LYS A 167 -8.57 4.07 7.05
CA LYS A 167 -8.51 5.50 7.43
C LYS A 167 -9.71 6.29 6.89
N LYS A 168 -10.22 5.93 5.70
CA LYS A 168 -11.42 6.52 5.15
C LYS A 168 -12.65 6.14 5.98
N ASP A 169 -12.80 4.87 6.32
CA ASP A 169 -13.92 4.39 7.15
C ASP A 169 -13.87 5.02 8.55
N PHE A 170 -12.68 5.18 9.13
CA PHE A 170 -12.49 5.89 10.40
C PHE A 170 -12.88 7.38 10.32
N TYR A 171 -12.55 8.04 9.20
CA TYR A 171 -12.99 9.41 8.93
C TYR A 171 -14.51 9.51 8.73
N ASP A 172 -15.11 8.52 8.07
CA ASP A 172 -16.55 8.43 7.85
C ASP A 172 -17.29 8.19 9.19
N LEU A 173 -16.73 7.40 10.12
CA LEU A 173 -17.23 7.27 11.50
C LEU A 173 -17.29 8.63 12.20
N LYS A 174 -16.17 9.36 12.21
CA LYS A 174 -16.09 10.69 12.84
C LYS A 174 -17.07 11.72 12.26
N ARG A 175 -17.53 11.50 11.03
CA ARG A 175 -18.52 12.36 10.35
C ARG A 175 -19.96 11.88 10.52
N GLY A 176 -20.20 10.79 11.25
CA GLY A 176 -21.51 10.18 11.40
C GLY A 176 -22.03 9.52 10.12
N LEU A 177 -21.14 9.10 9.22
CA LEU A 177 -21.48 8.40 7.97
C LEU A 177 -21.48 6.88 8.12
N ILE A 178 -21.02 6.37 9.26
CA ILE A 178 -21.16 4.97 9.66
C ILE A 178 -22.31 4.85 10.64
N TYR A 179 -23.10 3.79 10.50
CA TYR A 179 -24.18 3.45 11.41
C TYR A 179 -24.03 2.01 11.89
N ARG A 180 -24.21 1.81 13.20
CA ARG A 180 -24.43 0.50 13.82
C ARG A 180 -25.59 0.64 14.81
N PRO A 181 -26.46 -0.37 14.97
CA PRO A 181 -27.46 -0.35 16.03
C PRO A 181 -26.80 -0.15 17.39
N SER A 182 -27.29 0.83 18.16
CA SER A 182 -26.75 1.11 19.47
C SER A 182 -27.03 -0.01 20.46
N VAL A 183 -26.08 -0.24 21.37
CA VAL A 183 -26.23 -1.18 22.47
C VAL A 183 -26.34 -0.38 23.75
N ILE A 184 -27.48 -0.50 24.45
CA ILE A 184 -27.70 0.16 25.73
C ILE A 184 -27.14 -0.75 26.83
N GLN A 185 -26.35 -0.18 27.72
CA GLN A 185 -25.78 -0.85 28.88
C GLN A 185 -26.13 -0.05 30.14
N ASP A 186 -26.27 -0.76 31.27
CA ASP A 186 -26.54 -0.14 32.56
C ASP A 186 -25.24 0.19 33.32
N GLU A 187 -25.38 0.81 34.50
CA GLU A 187 -24.27 1.21 35.36
C GLU A 187 -23.48 0.00 35.89
N ILE A 188 -24.17 -1.11 36.16
CA ILE A 188 -23.57 -2.33 36.73
C ILE A 188 -22.61 -2.97 35.71
N HIS A 189 -22.99 -2.98 34.42
CA HIS A 189 -22.20 -3.60 33.36
C HIS A 189 -21.11 -2.69 32.80
N PHE A 190 -21.11 -1.39 33.11
CA PHE A 190 -20.12 -0.43 32.62
C PHE A 190 -18.67 -0.85 32.93
N ILE A 191 -18.38 -1.30 34.16
CA ILE A 191 -17.02 -1.67 34.55
C ILE A 191 -16.55 -2.95 33.84
N ILE A 192 -17.47 -3.89 33.64
CA ILE A 192 -17.19 -5.13 32.91
C ILE A 192 -16.86 -4.77 31.45
N TRP A 193 -17.69 -3.94 30.83
CA TRP A 193 -17.47 -3.42 29.48
C TRP A 193 -16.15 -2.66 29.37
N PHE A 194 -15.85 -1.74 30.29
CA PHE A 194 -14.62 -0.94 30.26
C PHE A 194 -13.36 -1.82 30.35
N ARG A 195 -13.36 -2.79 31.28
CA ARG A 195 -12.26 -3.77 31.41
C ARG A 195 -12.10 -4.62 30.16
N GLN A 196 -13.22 -5.05 29.56
CA GLN A 196 -13.20 -5.77 28.29
C GLN A 196 -12.57 -4.91 27.19
N LYS A 197 -12.93 -3.63 27.08
CA LYS A 197 -12.36 -2.72 26.08
C LYS A 197 -10.87 -2.52 26.23
N LEU A 198 -10.36 -2.37 27.45
CA LEU A 198 -8.93 -2.29 27.71
C LEU A 198 -8.21 -3.60 27.34
N HIS A 199 -8.81 -4.74 27.70
CA HIS A 199 -8.26 -6.05 27.36
C HIS A 199 -8.21 -6.27 25.84
N ASP A 200 -9.29 -5.95 25.12
CA ASP A 200 -9.36 -6.04 23.66
C ASP A 200 -8.28 -5.17 23.01
N LEU A 201 -8.10 -3.94 23.50
CA LEU A 201 -7.07 -3.03 22.99
C LEU A 201 -5.65 -3.57 23.23
N GLN A 202 -5.37 -4.14 24.41
CA GLN A 202 -4.10 -4.80 24.70
C GLN A 202 -3.84 -6.00 23.78
N ALA A 203 -4.88 -6.80 23.50
CA ALA A 203 -4.78 -7.93 22.58
C ALA A 203 -4.46 -7.46 21.14
N LEU A 204 -5.09 -6.37 20.69
CA LEU A 204 -4.80 -5.76 19.39
C LEU A 204 -3.37 -5.21 19.31
N ILE A 205 -2.90 -4.51 20.35
CA ILE A 205 -1.51 -4.04 20.41
C ILE A 205 -0.52 -5.21 20.32
N LYS A 206 -0.78 -6.30 21.06
CA LYS A 206 0.05 -7.51 20.99
C LYS A 206 0.05 -8.13 19.59
N LEU A 207 -1.11 -8.15 18.92
CA LEU A 207 -1.21 -8.60 17.53
C LEU A 207 -0.31 -7.78 16.62
N PHE A 208 -0.35 -6.44 16.70
CA PHE A 208 0.51 -5.59 15.86
C PHE A 208 1.99 -5.79 16.12
N MET A 209 2.38 -5.96 17.38
CA MET A 209 3.76 -6.25 17.77
C MET A 209 4.25 -7.50 17.05
N VAL A 210 3.58 -8.64 17.26
CA VAL A 210 3.97 -9.93 16.66
C VAL A 210 3.92 -9.87 15.13
N ALA A 211 2.83 -9.35 14.57
CA ALA A 211 2.66 -9.29 13.11
C ALA A 211 3.74 -8.43 12.43
N SER A 212 4.17 -7.34 13.06
CA SER A 212 5.15 -6.41 12.48
C SER A 212 6.60 -6.84 12.74
N THR A 213 6.92 -7.42 13.90
CA THR A 213 8.31 -7.76 14.26
C THR A 213 8.69 -9.21 13.95
N GLU A 214 7.72 -10.12 13.89
CA GLU A 214 7.97 -11.54 13.63
C GLU A 214 7.48 -11.92 12.23
N ASP A 215 6.18 -11.90 11.98
CA ASP A 215 5.60 -12.39 10.72
C ASP A 215 6.09 -11.59 9.51
N LEU A 216 6.04 -10.26 9.58
CA LEU A 216 6.46 -9.41 8.47
C LEU A 216 7.96 -9.52 8.19
N VAL A 217 8.80 -9.48 9.24
CA VAL A 217 10.26 -9.59 9.09
C VAL A 217 10.64 -10.97 8.54
N ALA A 218 10.04 -12.04 9.04
CA ALA A 218 10.29 -13.40 8.55
C ALA A 218 9.87 -13.56 7.08
N SER A 219 8.79 -12.90 6.66
CA SER A 219 8.28 -13.00 5.29
C SER A 219 9.24 -12.45 4.22
N TRP A 220 10.14 -11.54 4.58
CA TRP A 220 11.15 -10.96 3.67
C TRP A 220 12.30 -11.92 3.38
N GLY A 221 12.41 -13.05 4.07
CA GLY A 221 13.52 -13.98 3.94
C GLY A 221 14.77 -13.51 4.68
N LYS A 222 15.79 -14.37 4.73
CA LYS A 222 17.09 -14.03 5.32
C LYS A 222 17.89 -13.15 4.35
N PRO A 223 18.88 -12.38 4.82
CA PRO A 223 19.76 -11.63 3.92
C PRO A 223 20.39 -12.53 2.84
N GLY A 224 20.11 -12.22 1.57
CA GLY A 224 20.58 -12.99 0.41
C GLY A 224 19.68 -14.16 -0.01
N GLU A 225 18.64 -14.48 0.76
CA GLU A 225 17.60 -15.44 0.42
C GLU A 225 16.33 -14.68 0.00
N PRO A 226 15.67 -15.03 -1.13
CA PRO A 226 14.46 -14.33 -1.55
C PRO A 226 13.31 -14.55 -0.56
N GLY A 227 12.54 -13.50 -0.30
CA GLY A 227 11.29 -13.61 0.44
C GLY A 227 10.18 -14.35 -0.32
N ASP A 228 9.08 -14.64 0.37
CA ASP A 228 7.90 -15.25 -0.23
C ASP A 228 6.75 -14.23 -0.34
N ALA A 229 6.25 -14.02 -1.56
CA ALA A 229 5.22 -13.01 -1.82
C ALA A 229 3.91 -13.31 -1.08
N LEU A 230 3.53 -14.59 -0.96
CA LEU A 230 2.32 -15.00 -0.26
C LEU A 230 2.47 -14.84 1.25
N GLU A 231 3.64 -15.15 1.81
CA GLU A 231 3.91 -14.88 3.23
C GLU A 231 3.94 -13.38 3.53
N ILE A 232 4.52 -12.55 2.65
CA ILE A 232 4.46 -11.08 2.78
C ILE A 232 3.02 -10.61 2.79
N LYS A 233 2.21 -11.10 1.84
CA LYS A 233 0.78 -10.78 1.79
C LYS A 233 0.07 -11.21 3.07
N ARG A 234 0.30 -12.42 3.57
CA ARG A 234 -0.30 -12.92 4.81
C ARG A 234 0.07 -12.08 6.02
N ALA A 235 1.34 -11.69 6.16
CA ALA A 235 1.78 -10.81 7.23
C ALA A 235 1.08 -9.45 7.16
N VAL A 236 1.01 -8.84 5.97
CA VAL A 236 0.31 -7.57 5.76
C VAL A 236 -1.21 -7.70 5.98
N ASP A 237 -1.83 -8.81 5.59
CA ASP A 237 -3.25 -9.09 5.85
C ASP A 237 -3.54 -9.19 7.36
N LYS A 238 -2.64 -9.76 8.16
CA LYS A 238 -2.77 -9.78 9.62
C LYS A 238 -2.69 -8.38 10.23
N ILE A 239 -1.77 -7.54 9.76
CA ILE A 239 -1.69 -6.13 10.17
C ILE A 239 -2.96 -5.39 9.79
N ALA A 240 -3.43 -5.54 8.55
CA ALA A 240 -4.67 -4.92 8.09
C ALA A 240 -5.89 -5.43 8.89
N PHE A 241 -5.95 -6.72 9.21
CA PHE A 241 -6.98 -7.29 10.08
C PHE A 241 -6.96 -6.63 11.46
N GLY A 242 -5.79 -6.46 12.09
CA GLY A 242 -5.67 -5.70 13.33
C GLY A 242 -6.23 -4.28 13.21
N CYS A 243 -5.93 -3.56 12.13
CA CYS A 243 -6.44 -2.20 11.89
C CYS A 243 -7.97 -2.17 11.75
N HIS A 244 -8.58 -3.15 11.07
CA HIS A 244 -10.04 -3.26 11.00
C HIS A 244 -10.64 -3.50 12.38
N ASN A 245 -10.03 -4.36 13.21
CA ASN A 245 -10.52 -4.60 14.56
C ASN A 245 -10.32 -3.40 15.50
N LEU A 246 -9.31 -2.55 15.27
CA LEU A 246 -9.23 -1.25 15.94
C LEU A 246 -10.40 -0.35 15.54
N LEU A 247 -10.74 -0.28 14.26
CA LEU A 247 -11.92 0.46 13.82
C LEU A 247 -13.21 -0.13 14.41
N ASP A 248 -13.36 -1.45 14.44
CA ASP A 248 -14.53 -2.10 15.06
C ASP A 248 -14.61 -1.81 16.57
N TRP A 249 -13.46 -1.76 17.26
CA TRP A 249 -13.39 -1.34 18.65
C TRP A 249 -13.88 0.09 18.82
N GLU A 250 -13.47 1.00 17.94
CA GLU A 250 -13.89 2.41 17.95
C GLU A 250 -15.40 2.54 17.70
N ILE A 251 -15.92 1.82 16.71
CA ILE A 251 -17.35 1.76 16.40
C ILE A 251 -18.12 1.24 17.61
N ASP A 252 -17.63 0.19 18.28
CA ASP A 252 -18.30 -0.35 19.46
C ASP A 252 -18.33 0.65 20.62
N VAL A 253 -17.24 1.38 20.87
CA VAL A 253 -17.22 2.48 21.84
C VAL A 253 -18.22 3.57 21.47
N HIS A 254 -18.23 4.00 20.21
CA HIS A 254 -19.08 5.08 19.74
C HIS A 254 -20.58 4.76 19.86
N PHE A 255 -20.99 3.51 19.52
CA PHE A 255 -22.39 3.08 19.50
C PHE A 255 -22.87 2.40 20.78
N THR A 256 -22.03 2.26 21.81
CA THR A 256 -22.49 1.84 23.15
C THR A 256 -23.03 3.06 23.90
N ILE A 257 -24.24 2.95 24.45
CA ILE A 257 -24.91 4.03 25.18
C ILE A 257 -25.00 3.67 26.65
N PHE A 258 -24.61 4.61 27.52
CA PHE A 258 -24.72 4.50 28.97
C PHE A 258 -25.64 5.59 29.56
N PRO A 259 -26.01 5.50 30.85
CA PRO A 259 -26.62 6.61 31.58
C PRO A 259 -25.75 7.88 31.52
N GLU A 260 -26.38 9.05 31.61
CA GLU A 260 -25.78 10.37 31.41
C GLU A 260 -24.49 10.58 32.22
N GLN A 261 -24.42 10.02 33.43
CA GLN A 261 -23.27 10.14 34.33
C GLN A 261 -22.01 9.44 33.78
N LEU A 262 -22.18 8.33 33.06
CA LEU A 262 -21.11 7.48 32.53
C LEU A 262 -20.76 7.80 31.07
N GLU A 263 -21.68 8.44 30.34
CA GLU A 263 -21.48 8.83 28.94
C GLU A 263 -20.22 9.72 28.79
N SER A 264 -20.00 10.65 29.73
CA SER A 264 -18.81 11.52 29.75
C SER A 264 -17.47 10.77 29.92
N ILE A 265 -17.48 9.53 30.41
CA ILE A 265 -16.29 8.68 30.52
C ILE A 265 -16.06 7.96 29.19
N LYS A 266 -17.13 7.42 28.59
CA LYS A 266 -17.09 6.77 27.27
C LYS A 266 -16.65 7.76 26.19
N GLU A 267 -17.14 9.00 26.19
CA GLU A 267 -16.74 10.04 25.23
C GLU A 267 -15.24 10.32 25.26
N LYS A 268 -14.59 10.19 26.42
CA LYS A 268 -13.13 10.36 26.56
C LYS A 268 -12.35 9.20 25.94
N MET A 269 -12.97 8.05 25.72
CA MET A 269 -12.37 6.89 25.05
C MET A 269 -12.46 6.99 23.52
N GLU A 270 -13.38 7.80 23.00
CA GLU A 270 -13.50 8.04 21.56
C GLU A 270 -12.22 8.71 21.01
N GLY A 271 -11.74 8.23 19.88
CA GLY A 271 -10.53 8.64 19.20
C GLY A 271 -9.26 7.92 19.64
N TRP A 272 -9.31 7.05 20.67
CA TRP A 272 -8.12 6.33 21.15
C TRP A 272 -7.43 5.52 20.05
N THR A 273 -8.20 4.93 19.13
CA THR A 273 -7.64 4.04 18.11
C THR A 273 -6.91 4.77 16.97
N GLU A 274 -7.19 6.07 16.79
CA GLU A 274 -6.54 6.88 15.76
C GLU A 274 -5.03 6.92 15.94
N HIS A 275 -4.56 7.03 17.18
CA HIS A 275 -3.13 7.07 17.48
C HIS A 275 -2.42 5.79 17.01
N PHE A 276 -3.01 4.63 17.27
CA PHE A 276 -2.44 3.35 16.86
C PHE A 276 -2.45 3.17 15.34
N LEU A 277 -3.54 3.58 14.67
CA LEU A 277 -3.61 3.57 13.21
C LEU A 277 -2.51 4.46 12.58
N LEU A 278 -2.23 5.63 13.19
CA LEU A 278 -1.15 6.52 12.73
C LEU A 278 0.23 5.90 12.91
N GLU A 279 0.46 5.16 14.00
CA GLU A 279 1.72 4.43 14.23
C GLU A 279 1.92 3.34 13.18
N ILE A 280 0.87 2.57 12.84
CA ILE A 280 0.96 1.53 11.82
C ILE A 280 1.18 2.12 10.42
N ASP A 281 0.58 3.28 10.14
CA ASP A 281 0.78 4.05 8.89
C ASP A 281 2.20 4.61 8.76
N ARG A 282 3.04 4.56 9.82
CA ARG A 282 4.48 4.87 9.71
C ARG A 282 5.25 3.78 8.98
N ILE A 283 4.87 2.50 9.11
CA ILE A 283 5.59 1.37 8.51
C ILE A 283 5.81 1.58 7.00
N PRO A 284 4.75 1.74 6.16
CA PRO A 284 4.96 1.91 4.73
C PRO A 284 5.70 3.22 4.41
N ARG A 285 5.51 4.29 5.20
CA ARG A 285 6.18 5.58 4.98
C ARG A 285 7.68 5.50 5.21
N GLU A 286 8.10 4.93 6.34
CA GLU A 286 9.52 4.83 6.72
C GLU A 286 10.26 3.85 5.81
N ILE A 287 9.65 2.71 5.45
CA ILE A 287 10.22 1.80 4.44
C ILE A 287 10.41 2.53 3.10
N SER A 288 9.41 3.30 2.65
CA SER A 288 9.49 3.97 1.35
C SER A 288 10.59 5.02 1.27
N GLN A 289 10.89 5.72 2.37
CA GLN A 289 11.92 6.77 2.44
C GLN A 289 13.33 6.23 2.21
N VAL A 290 13.56 4.96 2.52
CA VAL A 290 14.86 4.29 2.27
C VAL A 290 15.23 4.36 0.79
N PHE A 291 14.25 4.21 -0.08
CA PHE A 291 14.45 4.19 -1.52
C PHE A 291 14.71 5.57 -2.11
N ASP A 292 14.58 6.66 -1.34
CA ASP A 292 15.01 7.99 -1.79
C ASP A 292 16.53 8.06 -2.02
N ASN A 293 17.28 7.14 -1.41
CA ASN A 293 18.65 6.83 -1.80
C ASN A 293 18.64 5.87 -3.01
N PRO A 294 19.24 6.23 -4.16
CA PRO A 294 19.27 5.38 -5.36
C PRO A 294 20.07 4.08 -5.20
N LYS A 295 20.88 3.94 -4.13
CA LYS A 295 21.56 2.70 -3.75
C LYS A 295 21.44 2.52 -2.24
N PRO A 296 20.28 2.04 -1.76
CA PRO A 296 20.09 1.84 -0.34
C PRO A 296 20.97 0.68 0.13
N GLU A 297 21.74 0.92 1.19
CA GLU A 297 22.66 -0.05 1.79
C GLU A 297 22.54 0.04 3.32
N GLY A 298 22.74 -1.09 4.01
CA GLY A 298 22.73 -1.18 5.47
C GLY A 298 21.41 -1.66 6.07
N THR A 299 21.23 -1.37 7.37
CA THR A 299 20.08 -1.81 8.16
C THR A 299 19.20 -0.61 8.50
N ILE A 300 17.88 -0.78 8.37
CA ILE A 300 16.89 0.18 8.85
C ILE A 300 16.23 -0.37 10.10
N THR A 301 16.03 0.50 11.09
CA THR A 301 15.29 0.17 12.31
C THR A 301 14.08 1.10 12.40
N ILE A 302 12.89 0.51 12.31
CA ILE A 302 11.60 1.21 12.47
C ILE A 302 11.12 0.94 13.89
N ASN A 303 11.10 1.98 14.73
CA ASN A 303 10.63 1.88 16.10
C ASN A 303 9.15 2.28 16.18
N LEU A 304 8.28 1.27 16.24
CA LEU A 304 6.85 1.45 16.49
C LEU A 304 6.61 1.55 17.99
N VAL A 305 5.93 2.60 18.43
CA VAL A 305 5.66 2.83 19.85
C VAL A 305 4.16 2.96 20.05
N PHE A 306 3.54 1.91 20.61
CA PHE A 306 2.12 1.90 20.94
C PHE A 306 1.94 2.41 22.37
N GLU A 307 1.98 3.74 22.55
CA GLU A 307 1.77 4.35 23.87
C GLU A 307 0.29 4.28 24.28
N PRO A 308 -0.01 4.10 25.58
CA PRO A 308 -1.37 4.25 26.07
C PRO A 308 -1.95 5.63 25.70
N PRO A 309 -3.26 5.74 25.45
CA PRO A 309 -3.90 7.03 25.18
C PRO A 309 -3.59 8.05 26.29
N LYS A 310 -3.28 9.29 25.91
CA LYS A 310 -2.76 10.32 26.85
C LYS A 310 -3.67 10.58 28.05
N ASN A 311 -4.98 10.43 27.87
CA ASN A 311 -5.99 10.62 28.90
C ASN A 311 -6.40 9.32 29.63
N ILE A 312 -5.73 8.18 29.41
CA ILE A 312 -6.09 6.90 30.02
C ILE A 312 -6.11 6.97 31.56
N GLN A 313 -5.19 7.72 32.17
CA GLN A 313 -5.13 7.91 33.62
C GLN A 313 -6.32 8.72 34.14
N ILE A 314 -6.78 9.70 33.36
CA ILE A 314 -7.98 10.50 33.68
C ILE A 314 -9.22 9.61 33.60
N VAL A 315 -9.34 8.83 32.52
CA VAL A 315 -10.46 7.89 32.35
C VAL A 315 -10.47 6.84 33.48
N ALA A 316 -9.33 6.29 33.85
CA ALA A 316 -9.23 5.33 34.95
C ALA A 316 -9.69 5.93 36.29
N ALA A 317 -9.29 7.18 36.60
CA ALA A 317 -9.73 7.86 37.81
C ALA A 317 -11.23 8.16 37.79
N ASP A 318 -11.79 8.55 36.65
CA ASP A 318 -13.24 8.80 36.51
C ASP A 318 -14.05 7.50 36.70
N VAL A 319 -13.56 6.37 36.17
CA VAL A 319 -14.19 5.04 36.37
C VAL A 319 -14.18 4.65 37.84
N GLU A 320 -13.07 4.87 38.56
CA GLU A 320 -12.97 4.58 39.99
C GLU A 320 -13.92 5.44 40.81
N GLN A 321 -14.04 6.74 40.49
CA GLN A 321 -14.99 7.63 41.14
C GLN A 321 -16.45 7.26 40.86
N ALA A 322 -16.76 6.80 39.65
CA ALA A 322 -18.10 6.33 39.31
C ALA A 322 -18.47 5.07 40.12
N TYR A 323 -17.53 4.13 40.25
CA TYR A 323 -17.74 2.91 41.03
C TYR A 323 -17.99 3.16 42.52
N LEU A 324 -17.34 4.18 43.10
CA LEU A 324 -17.54 4.52 44.51
C LEU A 324 -18.90 5.17 44.80
N LYS A 325 -19.65 5.58 43.77
CA LYS A 325 -20.96 6.25 43.90
C LYS A 325 -22.16 5.34 43.62
N THR A 326 -21.92 4.17 43.01
CA THR A 326 -22.89 3.09 42.75
C THR A 326 -22.90 2.04 43.85
#